data_AF-A0A937ZFU1-F1
#
_entry.id   AF-A0A937ZFU1-F1
#
_cell.length_a   1.000
_cell.length_b   1.000
_cell.length_c   1.000
_cell.angle_alpha   90.00
_cell.angle_beta   90.00
_cell.angle_gamma   90.00
#
_symmetry.space_group_name_H-M   'P 1'
#
loop_
_entity.id
_entity.type
_entity.pdbx_description
1 polymer ?
#
loop_
_entity_poly.entity_id
_entity_poly.type
_entity_poly.pdbx_seq_one_letter_code
_entity_poly.pdbx_strand_id
1 'polypeptide(L)'
;MALAIETFSNQRGSNAFFKAAGHPGVVDKARALLARLKAGGPVAVYDPFGTATSFAALWPLDGVTLAGTYVQDVTRVGASLLGHKARPVTELPASGAKTVLIAGFDADRALAHIRHLLPKGAEAVTLDAMRLPADAITETRRYLDPLNFATNFAFFREEGGHHTRVVSANYWSGYGAKAITLWCFLFDAHGRVLAEWRQGQPGGTSSLVLDSQEIRKRFGLGPFTGQLFIHAIGAAGHDVVKYALDTYGDDEATLSCTHDANAWPSDLYAGLPAPRADERVILWL
;
A
#
# COMPACT_ATOMS: atom_id res chain seq x y z
N MET A 1 -10.61 -10.00 -12.86
CA MET A 1 -9.28 -10.62 -13.07
C MET A 1 -8.47 -10.31 -11.82
N ALA A 2 -7.99 -11.32 -11.09
CA ALA A 2 -7.25 -11.07 -9.84
C ALA A 2 -5.90 -10.40 -10.16
N LEU A 3 -5.53 -9.37 -9.40
CA LEU A 3 -4.24 -8.72 -9.56
C LEU A 3 -3.13 -9.69 -9.12
N ALA A 4 -2.04 -9.77 -9.88
CA ALA A 4 -0.90 -10.63 -9.56
C ALA A 4 -0.04 -10.02 -8.43
N ILE A 5 -0.63 -9.90 -7.23
CA ILE A 5 -0.04 -9.27 -6.05
C ILE A 5 -0.10 -10.26 -4.89
N GLU A 6 1.07 -10.62 -4.36
CA GLU A 6 1.12 -11.30 -3.06
C GLU A 6 0.85 -10.27 -1.97
N THR A 7 -0.21 -10.47 -1.21
CA THR A 7 -0.62 -9.55 -0.17
C THR A 7 -0.44 -10.14 1.23
N PHE A 8 -0.45 -11.47 1.34
CA PHE A 8 -0.22 -12.23 2.56
C PHE A 8 0.32 -13.62 2.22
N SER A 9 1.19 -14.18 3.07
CA SER A 9 1.47 -15.62 3.08
C SER A 9 1.54 -16.17 4.50
N ASN A 10 1.07 -17.40 4.71
CA ASN A 10 1.14 -18.08 6.01
C ASN A 10 2.57 -18.22 6.57
N GLN A 11 3.58 -18.14 5.69
CA GLN A 11 4.99 -18.24 6.08
C GLN A 11 5.61 -16.89 6.47
N ARG A 12 5.15 -15.78 5.88
CA ARG A 12 5.79 -14.46 6.03
C ARG A 12 4.88 -13.40 6.66
N GLY A 13 3.60 -13.71 6.84
CA GLY A 13 2.58 -12.77 7.31
C GLY A 13 2.15 -11.78 6.23
N SER A 14 1.70 -10.59 6.66
CA SER A 14 1.33 -9.50 5.78
C SER A 14 2.50 -9.09 4.89
N ASN A 15 2.26 -8.88 3.60
CA ASN A 15 3.30 -8.43 2.68
C ASN A 15 3.56 -6.92 2.84
N ALA A 16 4.65 -6.57 3.52
CA ALA A 16 5.07 -5.18 3.69
C ALA A 16 5.31 -4.45 2.35
N PHE A 17 5.70 -5.16 1.29
CA PHE A 17 5.84 -4.56 -0.04
C PHE A 17 4.51 -4.02 -0.57
N PHE A 18 3.44 -4.81 -0.48
CA PHE A 18 2.10 -4.39 -0.93
C PHE A 18 1.64 -3.14 -0.17
N LYS A 19 1.77 -3.15 1.16
CA LYS A 19 1.41 -2.01 1.99
C LYS A 19 2.27 -0.78 1.67
N ALA A 20 3.57 -0.95 1.44
CA ALA A 20 4.48 0.14 1.12
C ALA A 20 4.21 0.78 -0.24
N ALA A 21 4.07 -0.05 -1.29
CA ALA A 21 3.86 0.40 -2.65
C ALA A 21 2.42 0.88 -2.88
N GLY A 22 1.45 0.39 -2.11
CA GLY A 22 0.03 0.78 -2.16
C GLY A 22 -0.37 1.88 -1.18
N HIS A 23 0.54 2.40 -0.34
CA HIS A 23 0.21 3.42 0.65
C HIS A 23 -0.23 4.74 -0.03
N PRO A 24 -1.34 5.39 0.37
CA PRO A 24 -1.79 6.65 -0.24
C PRO A 24 -0.73 7.74 -0.35
N GLY A 25 0.07 7.93 0.70
CA GLY A 25 1.20 8.85 0.73
C GLY A 25 2.34 8.61 -0.28
N VAL A 26 2.31 7.54 -1.09
CA VAL A 26 3.30 7.31 -2.16
C VAL A 26 2.78 7.65 -3.56
N VAL A 27 1.48 7.95 -3.72
CA VAL A 27 0.82 8.07 -5.04
C VAL A 27 1.54 9.07 -5.96
N ASP A 28 1.82 10.28 -5.47
CA ASP A 28 2.47 11.30 -6.30
C ASP A 28 3.90 10.95 -6.67
N LYS A 29 4.65 10.33 -5.74
CA LYS A 29 6.01 9.87 -6.02
C LYS A 29 6.04 8.68 -6.98
N ALA A 30 5.06 7.78 -6.89
CA ALA A 30 4.89 6.68 -7.83
C ALA A 30 4.59 7.21 -9.24
N ARG A 31 3.66 8.17 -9.36
CA ARG A 31 3.36 8.84 -10.63
C ARG A 31 4.59 9.56 -11.22
N ALA A 32 5.35 10.26 -10.38
CA ALA A 32 6.59 10.91 -10.80
C ALA A 32 7.65 9.89 -11.28
N LEU A 33 7.80 8.76 -10.58
CA LEU A 33 8.67 7.66 -11.01
C LEU A 33 8.23 7.10 -12.36
N LEU A 34 6.93 6.79 -12.53
CA LEU A 34 6.39 6.31 -13.80
C LEU A 34 6.61 7.33 -14.93
N ALA A 35 6.38 8.61 -14.68
CA ALA A 35 6.62 9.66 -15.68
C ALA A 35 8.11 9.72 -16.09
N ARG A 36 9.03 9.61 -15.13
CA ARG A 36 10.48 9.54 -15.39
C ARG A 36 10.83 8.32 -16.23
N LEU A 37 10.28 7.14 -15.91
CA LEU A 37 10.50 5.92 -16.68
C LEU A 37 9.99 6.04 -18.12
N LYS A 38 8.83 6.68 -18.34
CA LYS A 38 8.28 6.92 -19.69
C LYS A 38 9.15 7.88 -20.50
N ALA A 39 9.65 8.94 -19.87
CA ALA A 39 10.47 9.95 -20.55
C ALA A 39 11.92 9.50 -20.80
N GLY A 40 12.43 8.56 -20.00
CA GLY A 40 13.84 8.13 -20.00
C GLY A 40 14.27 7.25 -21.18
N GLY A 41 13.34 6.83 -22.04
CA GLY A 41 13.60 5.90 -23.15
C GLY A 41 13.48 4.42 -22.73
N PRO A 42 14.11 3.48 -23.45
CA PRO A 42 13.97 2.05 -23.14
C PRO A 42 14.43 1.70 -21.72
N VAL A 43 13.59 0.98 -20.97
CA VAL A 43 13.80 0.63 -19.56
C VAL A 43 14.11 -0.86 -19.41
N ALA A 44 15.24 -1.19 -18.79
CA ALA A 44 15.49 -2.53 -18.28
C ALA A 44 14.95 -2.64 -16.85
N VAL A 45 14.19 -3.69 -16.55
CA VAL A 45 13.72 -3.97 -15.18
C VAL A 45 14.60 -5.05 -14.57
N TYR A 46 15.38 -4.69 -13.57
CA TYR A 46 16.12 -5.63 -12.73
C TYR A 46 15.29 -5.98 -11.48
N ASP A 47 14.96 -7.26 -11.31
CA ASP A 47 14.09 -7.75 -10.24
C ASP A 47 14.83 -8.67 -9.26
N PRO A 48 15.70 -8.12 -8.39
CA PRO A 48 16.49 -8.91 -7.45
C PRO A 48 15.65 -9.58 -6.36
N PHE A 49 14.45 -9.07 -6.09
CA PHE A 49 13.63 -9.47 -4.95
C PHE A 49 12.30 -10.15 -5.32
N GLY A 50 11.96 -10.26 -6.61
CA GLY A 50 10.69 -10.86 -7.02
C GLY A 50 9.49 -9.92 -6.92
N THR A 51 9.70 -8.60 -6.87
CA THR A 51 8.62 -7.62 -6.63
C THR A 51 8.14 -6.93 -7.88
N ALA A 52 8.83 -7.08 -9.02
CA ALA A 52 8.50 -6.38 -10.26
C ALA A 52 7.06 -6.60 -10.74
N THR A 53 6.53 -7.83 -10.67
CA THR A 53 5.13 -8.11 -11.04
C THR A 53 4.15 -7.41 -10.10
N SER A 54 4.37 -7.52 -8.79
CA SER A 54 3.52 -6.88 -7.77
C SER A 54 3.55 -5.36 -7.92
N PHE A 55 4.71 -4.78 -8.23
CA PHE A 55 4.84 -3.36 -8.53
C PHE A 55 3.99 -2.98 -9.75
N ALA A 56 4.14 -3.68 -10.88
CA ALA A 56 3.41 -3.37 -12.11
C ALA A 56 1.90 -3.61 -11.99
N ALA A 57 1.46 -4.49 -11.09
CA ALA A 57 0.04 -4.71 -10.81
C ALA A 57 -0.59 -3.53 -10.04
N LEU A 58 0.17 -2.86 -9.16
CA LEU A 58 -0.26 -1.64 -8.48
C LEU A 58 -0.08 -0.39 -9.35
N TRP A 59 1.00 -0.37 -10.12
CA TRP A 59 1.48 0.77 -10.89
C TRP A 59 1.77 0.31 -12.33
N PRO A 60 0.74 0.22 -13.19
CA PRO A 60 0.89 -0.24 -14.56
C PRO A 60 1.99 0.52 -15.31
N LEU A 61 2.86 -0.22 -15.98
CA LEU A 61 3.98 0.34 -16.76
C LEU A 61 3.54 0.79 -18.17
N ASP A 62 2.27 1.14 -18.35
CA ASP A 62 1.71 1.51 -19.65
C ASP A 62 2.44 2.71 -20.25
N GLY A 63 2.92 2.55 -21.49
CA GLY A 63 3.72 3.56 -22.18
C GLY A 63 5.20 3.60 -21.80
N VAL A 64 5.65 2.75 -20.86
CA VAL A 64 7.09 2.51 -20.65
C VAL A 64 7.57 1.50 -21.69
N THR A 65 8.58 1.87 -22.47
CA THR A 65 9.19 0.94 -23.44
C THR A 65 10.13 0.00 -22.70
N LEU A 66 9.77 -1.28 -22.55
CA LEU A 66 10.63 -2.25 -21.88
C LEU A 66 11.72 -2.77 -22.82
N ALA A 67 12.99 -2.56 -22.44
CA ALA A 67 14.16 -3.19 -23.06
C ALA A 67 14.32 -4.65 -22.60
N GLY A 68 13.65 -5.03 -21.50
CA GLY A 68 13.44 -6.38 -21.01
C GLY A 68 13.66 -6.53 -19.51
N THR A 69 13.50 -7.75 -19.03
CA THR A 69 13.51 -8.08 -17.60
C THR A 69 14.71 -8.94 -17.22
N TYR A 70 15.34 -8.63 -16.08
CA TYR A 70 16.60 -9.21 -15.64
C TYR A 70 16.53 -9.69 -14.20
N VAL A 71 17.12 -10.85 -13.93
CA VAL A 71 17.13 -11.48 -12.60
C VAL A 71 18.53 -11.97 -12.25
N GLN A 72 18.82 -12.03 -10.95
CA GLN A 72 20.04 -12.64 -10.43
C GLN A 72 19.84 -14.13 -10.09
N ASP A 73 18.63 -14.50 -9.68
CA ASP A 73 18.27 -15.88 -9.38
C ASP A 73 18.19 -16.70 -10.68
N VAL A 74 19.13 -17.64 -10.83
CA VAL A 74 19.24 -18.52 -12.00
C VAL A 74 17.99 -19.38 -12.21
N THR A 75 17.26 -19.71 -11.14
CA THR A 75 16.02 -20.49 -11.23
C THR A 75 14.87 -19.72 -11.86
N ARG A 76 14.97 -18.38 -11.88
CA ARG A 76 13.98 -17.48 -12.48
C ARG A 76 14.30 -17.10 -13.92
N VAL A 77 15.48 -17.45 -14.45
CA VAL A 77 15.82 -17.21 -15.86
C VAL A 77 14.85 -17.99 -16.76
N GLY A 78 14.31 -17.33 -17.78
CA GLY A 78 13.30 -17.89 -18.69
C GLY A 78 11.86 -17.83 -18.16
N ALA A 79 11.63 -17.42 -16.90
CA ALA A 79 10.30 -17.17 -16.39
C ALA A 79 9.64 -15.98 -17.13
N SER A 80 8.31 -16.00 -17.23
CA SER A 80 7.57 -14.86 -17.80
C SER A 80 7.42 -13.77 -16.74
N LEU A 81 8.02 -12.61 -16.97
CA LEU A 81 7.99 -11.43 -16.09
C LEU A 81 7.63 -10.21 -16.93
N LEU A 82 6.55 -9.51 -16.58
CA LEU A 82 6.09 -8.30 -17.29
C LEU A 82 5.93 -8.49 -18.82
N GLY A 83 5.51 -9.68 -19.25
CA GLY A 83 5.37 -10.02 -20.68
C GLY A 83 6.68 -10.38 -21.40
N HIS A 84 7.82 -10.39 -20.70
CA HIS A 84 9.12 -10.77 -21.24
C HIS A 84 9.66 -12.04 -20.58
N LYS A 85 10.59 -12.72 -21.26
CA LYS A 85 11.39 -13.77 -20.64
C LYS A 85 12.48 -13.11 -19.77
N ALA A 86 12.52 -13.49 -18.50
CA ALA A 86 13.56 -13.04 -17.59
C ALA A 86 14.94 -13.51 -18.06
N ARG A 87 15.88 -12.59 -18.22
CA ARG A 87 17.26 -12.85 -18.62
C ARG A 87 18.19 -12.79 -17.41
N PRO A 88 19.34 -13.47 -17.45
CA PRO A 88 20.34 -13.31 -16.40
C PRO A 88 20.85 -11.87 -16.38
N VAL A 89 21.11 -11.33 -15.18
CA VAL A 89 21.59 -9.95 -14.99
C VAL A 89 22.91 -9.65 -15.72
N THR A 90 23.70 -10.66 -16.05
CA THR A 90 24.93 -10.53 -16.86
C THR A 90 24.68 -10.07 -18.29
N GLU A 91 23.45 -10.21 -18.81
CA GLU A 91 23.04 -9.69 -20.12
C GLU A 91 22.55 -8.24 -20.07
N LEU A 92 22.46 -7.64 -18.88
CA LEU A 92 22.02 -6.26 -18.70
C LEU A 92 22.86 -5.23 -19.50
N PRO A 93 24.21 -5.32 -19.61
CA PRO A 93 24.99 -4.34 -20.36
C PRO A 93 24.58 -4.21 -21.84
N ALA A 94 24.13 -5.32 -22.43
CA ALA A 94 23.73 -5.40 -23.84
C ALA A 94 22.24 -5.08 -24.08
N SER A 95 21.52 -4.66 -23.04
CA SER A 95 20.07 -4.41 -23.09
C SER A 95 19.65 -3.28 -24.04
N GLY A 96 20.54 -2.33 -24.32
CA GLY A 96 20.20 -1.07 -24.99
C GLY A 96 19.37 -0.10 -24.13
N ALA A 97 19.14 -0.44 -22.85
CA ALA A 97 18.36 0.40 -21.95
C ALA A 97 19.06 1.72 -21.65
N LYS A 98 18.26 2.78 -21.56
CA LYS A 98 18.67 4.13 -21.11
C LYS A 98 18.41 4.32 -19.62
N THR A 99 17.45 3.57 -19.07
CA THR A 99 17.16 3.54 -17.64
C THR A 99 17.09 2.09 -17.17
N VAL A 100 17.66 1.81 -16.00
CA VAL A 100 17.53 0.54 -15.29
C VAL A 100 16.67 0.79 -14.05
N LEU A 101 15.47 0.21 -14.03
CA LEU A 101 14.63 0.17 -12.83
C LEU A 101 15.02 -1.04 -11.99
N ILE A 102 15.50 -0.80 -10.78
CA ILE A 102 15.68 -1.83 -9.76
C ILE A 102 14.37 -1.93 -8.99
N ALA A 103 13.62 -3.01 -9.21
CA ALA A 103 12.33 -3.27 -8.58
C ALA A 103 12.53 -3.70 -7.11
N GLY A 104 12.83 -2.73 -6.25
CA GLY A 104 13.01 -2.93 -4.82
C GLY A 104 13.19 -1.61 -4.06
N PHE A 105 12.78 -1.62 -2.80
CA PHE A 105 13.18 -0.64 -1.79
C PHE A 105 14.46 -1.09 -1.09
N ASP A 106 15.16 -0.18 -0.42
CA ASP A 106 16.49 -0.41 0.18
C ASP A 106 17.47 -1.04 -0.84
N ALA A 107 17.40 -0.57 -2.09
CA ALA A 107 18.02 -1.25 -3.21
C ALA A 107 19.49 -0.85 -3.45
N ASP A 108 20.05 0.03 -2.63
CA ASP A 108 21.43 0.52 -2.76
C ASP A 108 22.45 -0.63 -2.84
N ARG A 109 22.30 -1.66 -2.02
CA ARG A 109 23.18 -2.83 -2.05
C ARG A 109 23.04 -3.63 -3.34
N ALA A 110 21.81 -3.84 -3.81
CA ALA A 110 21.55 -4.54 -5.07
C ALA A 110 22.14 -3.76 -6.25
N LEU A 111 21.95 -2.43 -6.27
CA LEU A 111 22.54 -1.52 -7.25
C LEU A 111 24.07 -1.55 -7.21
N ALA A 112 24.69 -1.53 -6.03
CA ALA A 112 26.13 -1.60 -5.89
C ALA A 112 26.71 -2.89 -6.49
N HIS A 113 26.05 -4.04 -6.27
CA HIS A 113 26.48 -5.32 -6.84
C HIS A 113 26.43 -5.35 -8.37
N ILE A 114 25.45 -4.69 -8.99
CA ILE A 114 25.28 -4.70 -10.46
C ILE A 114 25.84 -3.46 -11.15
N ARG A 115 26.50 -2.53 -10.43
CA ARG A 115 26.96 -1.26 -10.98
C ARG A 115 27.87 -1.45 -12.21
N HIS A 116 28.70 -2.47 -12.19
CA HIS A 116 29.60 -2.83 -13.29
C HIS A 116 28.88 -3.49 -14.49
N LEU A 117 27.61 -3.89 -14.32
CA LEU A 117 26.75 -4.49 -15.35
C LEU A 117 25.72 -3.50 -15.92
N LEU A 118 25.70 -2.25 -15.45
CA LEU A 118 24.80 -1.25 -16.00
C LEU A 118 25.19 -0.93 -17.46
N PRO A 119 24.22 -0.74 -18.37
CA PRO A 119 24.52 -0.25 -19.71
C PRO A 119 25.24 1.09 -19.64
N LYS A 120 26.16 1.33 -20.58
CA LYS A 120 26.97 2.54 -20.59
C LYS A 120 26.09 3.79 -20.66
N GLY A 121 26.20 4.67 -19.66
CA GLY A 121 25.45 5.91 -19.57
C GLY A 121 23.97 5.73 -19.21
N ALA A 122 23.54 4.52 -18.83
CA ALA A 122 22.19 4.31 -18.33
C ALA A 122 22.03 4.88 -16.92
N GLU A 123 20.86 5.48 -16.69
CA GLU A 123 20.43 5.92 -15.37
C GLU A 123 19.95 4.71 -14.55
N ALA A 124 20.31 4.63 -13.28
CA ALA A 124 19.72 3.66 -12.35
C ALA A 124 18.69 4.35 -11.46
N VAL A 125 17.49 3.77 -11.38
CA VAL A 125 16.40 4.21 -10.50
C VAL A 125 15.89 3.05 -9.66
N THR A 126 15.50 3.32 -8.42
CA THR A 126 14.98 2.31 -7.50
C THR A 126 13.61 2.71 -6.99
N LEU A 127 12.91 1.80 -6.31
CA LEU A 127 11.64 2.15 -5.64
C LEU A 127 11.88 3.05 -4.42
N ASP A 128 13.12 3.29 -3.99
CA ASP A 128 13.41 4.25 -2.93
C ASP A 128 12.92 5.68 -3.27
N ALA A 129 12.80 5.99 -4.56
CA ALA A 129 12.23 7.25 -5.05
C ALA A 129 10.78 7.49 -4.60
N MET A 130 10.05 6.44 -4.23
CA MET A 130 8.66 6.50 -3.77
C MET A 130 8.47 6.18 -2.30
N ARG A 131 9.53 6.23 -1.48
CA ARG A 131 9.39 6.02 -0.02
C ARG A 131 8.46 7.04 0.62
N LEU A 132 7.76 6.60 1.67
CA LEU A 132 7.08 7.50 2.60
C LEU A 132 8.07 8.50 3.22
N PRO A 133 7.59 9.68 3.66
CA PRO A 133 8.42 10.64 4.38
C PRO A 133 8.99 10.01 5.66
N ALA A 134 10.18 10.47 6.08
CA ALA A 134 10.90 9.89 7.21
C ALA A 134 10.12 9.95 8.54
N ASP A 135 9.23 10.94 8.69
CA ASP A 135 8.37 11.09 9.86
C ASP A 135 7.19 10.10 9.91
N ALA A 136 7.00 9.31 8.86
CA ALA A 136 6.03 8.23 8.80
C ALA A 136 6.68 6.83 8.89
N ILE A 137 7.96 6.76 9.25
CA ILE A 137 8.73 5.52 9.36
C ILE A 137 9.07 5.25 10.83
N THR A 138 8.73 4.05 11.30
CA THR A 138 8.93 3.59 12.69
C THR A 138 10.30 2.93 12.87
N GLU A 139 10.65 1.97 12.00
CA GLU A 139 11.95 1.28 11.94
C GLU A 139 12.75 1.80 10.75
N THR A 140 13.84 2.51 11.04
CA THR A 140 14.61 3.26 10.05
C THR A 140 15.66 2.43 9.31
N ARG A 141 16.06 1.26 9.84
CA ARG A 141 17.10 0.42 9.24
C ARG A 141 16.59 -0.45 8.08
N ARG A 142 15.29 -0.73 8.05
CA ARG A 142 14.65 -1.58 7.04
C ARG A 142 13.32 -0.96 6.66
N TYR A 143 13.22 -0.45 5.43
CA TYR A 143 11.99 0.19 4.94
C TYR A 143 10.82 -0.78 4.98
N LEU A 144 11.01 -1.99 4.45
CA LEU A 144 9.99 -3.04 4.38
C LEU A 144 9.83 -3.80 5.71
N ASP A 145 10.14 -3.16 6.83
CA ASP A 145 9.74 -3.66 8.14
C ASP A 145 8.21 -3.56 8.29
N PRO A 146 7.50 -4.63 8.71
CA PRO A 146 6.06 -4.58 8.90
C PRO A 146 5.60 -3.42 9.82
N LEU A 147 6.39 -3.04 10.83
CA LEU A 147 6.05 -1.96 11.75
C LEU A 147 6.04 -0.56 11.10
N ASN A 148 6.62 -0.41 9.91
CA ASN A 148 6.49 0.80 9.10
C ASN A 148 5.14 0.92 8.39
N PHE A 149 4.36 -0.16 8.38
CA PHE A 149 3.10 -0.24 7.65
C PHE A 149 1.99 -0.87 8.50
N ALA A 150 1.89 -0.44 9.75
CA ALA A 150 0.73 -0.73 10.59
C ALA A 150 -0.50 0.02 10.05
N THR A 151 -1.16 -0.61 9.08
CA THR A 151 -2.14 0.03 8.20
C THR A 151 -3.40 -0.81 8.07
N ASN A 152 -4.55 -0.15 7.88
CA ASN A 152 -5.81 -0.79 7.52
C ASN A 152 -6.75 0.20 6.83
N PHE A 153 -7.76 -0.33 6.15
CA PHE A 153 -8.87 0.42 5.58
C PHE A 153 -10.16 0.11 6.34
N ALA A 154 -11.01 1.11 6.50
CA ALA A 154 -12.37 0.99 7.01
C ALA A 154 -13.36 1.57 6.02
N PHE A 155 -14.53 0.96 5.90
CA PHE A 155 -15.67 1.60 5.26
C PHE A 155 -16.06 2.83 6.09
N PHE A 156 -16.36 3.94 5.41
CA PHE A 156 -16.69 5.20 6.09
C PHE A 156 -17.78 5.94 5.34
N ARG A 157 -18.88 6.22 6.02
CA ARG A 157 -20.09 6.83 5.50
C ARG A 157 -20.65 7.85 6.48
N GLU A 158 -21.05 8.98 5.91
CA GLU A 158 -21.76 10.08 6.55
C GLU A 158 -22.72 10.67 5.50
N GLU A 159 -23.80 9.95 5.21
CA GLU A 159 -24.72 10.31 4.12
C GLU A 159 -26.10 9.69 4.30
N GLY A 160 -27.14 10.51 4.09
CA GLY A 160 -28.53 10.06 4.10
C GLY A 160 -29.03 9.61 5.47
N GLY A 161 -28.56 10.25 6.55
CA GLY A 161 -28.89 9.87 7.94
C GLY A 161 -28.20 8.59 8.42
N HIS A 162 -27.19 8.11 7.68
CA HIS A 162 -26.36 6.99 8.08
C HIS A 162 -24.94 7.45 8.39
N HIS A 163 -24.39 6.88 9.46
CA HIS A 163 -23.13 7.24 10.08
C HIS A 163 -22.29 6.00 10.33
N THR A 164 -20.98 6.20 10.41
CA THR A 164 -20.02 5.18 10.78
C THR A 164 -19.09 5.68 11.88
N ARG A 165 -18.68 4.76 12.74
CA ARG A 165 -17.67 5.01 13.78
C ARG A 165 -16.68 3.86 13.80
N VAL A 166 -15.41 4.19 13.65
CA VAL A 166 -14.31 3.24 13.83
C VAL A 166 -13.83 3.36 15.27
N VAL A 167 -13.88 2.25 16.00
CA VAL A 167 -13.35 2.12 17.36
C VAL A 167 -12.20 1.14 17.35
N SER A 168 -11.04 1.56 17.85
CA SER A 168 -9.85 0.75 17.97
C SER A 168 -9.21 0.96 19.35
N ALA A 169 -8.16 0.21 19.65
CA ALA A 169 -7.37 0.39 20.86
C ALA A 169 -5.92 0.72 20.48
N ASN A 170 -5.33 1.71 21.15
CA ASN A 170 -3.88 1.90 21.16
C ASN A 170 -3.24 0.81 22.03
N TYR A 171 -3.25 -0.42 21.53
CA TYR A 171 -2.66 -1.56 22.23
C TYR A 171 -1.14 -1.63 22.04
N TRP A 172 -0.58 -0.88 21.08
CA TRP A 172 0.86 -0.79 20.82
C TRP A 172 1.64 -0.21 22.01
N SER A 173 1.02 0.65 22.82
CA SER A 173 1.60 1.14 24.08
C SER A 173 1.97 -0.01 25.03
N GLY A 174 1.15 -1.07 25.08
CA GLY A 174 1.41 -2.29 25.86
C GLY A 174 2.62 -3.08 25.35
N TYR A 175 3.01 -2.88 24.09
CA TYR A 175 4.23 -3.41 23.48
C TYR A 175 5.41 -2.43 23.54
N GLY A 176 5.28 -1.31 24.27
CA GLY A 176 6.35 -0.33 24.48
C GLY A 176 6.36 0.83 23.48
N ALA A 177 5.34 1.00 22.64
CA ALA A 177 5.21 2.20 21.82
C ALA A 177 5.05 3.44 22.70
N LYS A 178 5.89 4.46 22.47
CA LYS A 178 5.93 5.68 23.31
C LYS A 178 5.00 6.78 22.79
N ALA A 179 4.90 6.91 21.48
CA ALA A 179 4.10 7.93 20.82
C ALA A 179 3.51 7.32 19.55
N ILE A 180 2.18 7.21 19.49
CA ILE A 180 1.47 6.79 18.29
C ILE A 180 0.88 8.01 17.63
N THR A 181 1.05 8.11 16.32
CA THR A 181 0.34 9.09 15.48
C THR A 181 -0.44 8.34 14.43
N LEU A 182 -1.75 8.58 14.34
CA LEU A 182 -2.52 8.07 13.21
C LEU A 182 -2.37 9.04 12.05
N TRP A 183 -2.00 8.54 10.89
CA TRP A 183 -2.06 9.26 9.62
C TRP A 183 -3.23 8.68 8.81
N CYS A 184 -4.21 9.54 8.56
CA CYS A 184 -5.49 9.15 8.01
C CYS A 184 -5.73 9.82 6.65
N PHE A 185 -6.33 9.05 5.74
CA PHE A 185 -6.80 9.54 4.45
C PHE A 185 -8.25 9.09 4.28
N LEU A 186 -9.16 10.05 4.11
CA LEU A 186 -10.55 9.79 3.78
C LEU A 186 -10.73 9.92 2.26
N PHE A 187 -11.24 8.87 1.63
CA PHE A 187 -11.58 8.83 0.22
C PHE A 187 -13.09 8.80 0.02
N ASP A 188 -13.55 9.36 -1.09
CA ASP A 188 -14.90 9.11 -1.59
C ASP A 188 -15.00 7.78 -2.36
N ALA A 189 -16.21 7.45 -2.82
CA ALA A 189 -16.49 6.25 -3.61
C ALA A 189 -15.75 6.17 -4.95
N HIS A 190 -15.13 7.27 -5.40
CA HIS A 190 -14.33 7.33 -6.63
C HIS A 190 -12.81 7.35 -6.34
N GLY A 191 -12.41 7.18 -5.08
CA GLY A 191 -11.00 7.20 -4.66
C GLY A 191 -10.39 8.60 -4.61
N ARG A 192 -11.19 9.67 -4.64
CA ARG A 192 -10.68 11.04 -4.44
C ARG A 192 -10.49 11.31 -2.96
N VAL A 193 -9.36 11.90 -2.60
CA VAL A 193 -9.08 12.31 -1.21
C VAL A 193 -10.00 13.46 -0.83
N LEU A 194 -10.86 13.24 0.17
CA LEU A 194 -11.72 14.25 0.78
C LEU A 194 -11.00 14.97 1.92
N ALA A 195 -10.20 14.25 2.71
CA ALA A 195 -9.41 14.81 3.80
C ALA A 195 -8.17 13.95 4.08
N GLU A 196 -7.08 14.60 4.48
CA GLU A 196 -5.86 13.98 4.99
C GLU A 196 -5.47 14.66 6.30
N TRP A 197 -5.15 13.89 7.33
CA TRP A 197 -4.68 14.46 8.60
C TRP A 197 -3.80 13.51 9.40
N ARG A 198 -3.07 14.09 10.35
CA ARG A 198 -2.36 13.37 11.40
C ARG A 198 -2.96 13.69 12.76
N GLN A 199 -3.07 12.69 13.62
CA GLN A 199 -3.55 12.84 14.99
C GLN A 199 -2.69 12.02 15.96
N GLY A 200 -1.99 12.71 16.86
CA GLY A 200 -1.28 12.08 17.96
C GLY A 200 -2.26 11.41 18.92
N GLN A 201 -1.85 10.27 19.49
CA GLN A 201 -2.64 9.55 20.47
C GLN A 201 -2.11 9.80 21.88
N PRO A 202 -2.99 9.86 22.89
CA PRO A 202 -2.57 9.88 24.28
C PRO A 202 -1.61 8.73 24.59
N GLY A 203 -0.62 9.00 25.43
CA GLY A 203 0.31 7.97 25.90
C GLY A 203 -0.42 6.87 26.68
N GLY A 204 0.11 5.65 26.61
CA GLY A 204 -0.50 4.49 27.26
C GLY A 204 -1.66 3.88 26.47
N THR A 205 -2.26 2.83 27.04
CA THR A 205 -3.38 2.12 26.43
C THR A 205 -4.63 3.00 26.47
N SER A 206 -5.21 3.27 25.32
CA SER A 206 -6.37 4.16 25.17
C SER A 206 -7.28 3.69 24.05
N SER A 207 -8.53 4.13 24.09
CA SER A 207 -9.46 3.93 22.97
C SER A 207 -9.19 4.95 21.88
N LEU A 208 -9.25 4.49 20.64
CA LEU A 208 -9.12 5.29 19.43
C LEU A 208 -10.49 5.35 18.77
N VAL A 209 -11.05 6.54 18.59
CA VAL A 209 -12.37 6.71 17.97
C VAL A 209 -12.24 7.67 16.78
N LEU A 210 -12.74 7.24 15.63
CA LEU A 210 -12.87 8.05 14.42
C LEU A 210 -14.33 8.02 14.00
N ASP A 211 -15.02 9.12 14.24
CA ASP A 211 -16.46 9.27 14.00
C ASP A 211 -16.71 10.08 12.72
N SER A 212 -17.60 9.56 11.87
CA SER A 212 -17.86 10.13 10.55
C SER A 212 -18.56 11.49 10.61
N GLN A 213 -19.44 11.72 11.59
CA GLN A 213 -20.08 13.02 11.82
C GLN A 213 -19.04 14.05 12.29
N GLU A 214 -18.18 13.66 13.23
CA GLU A 214 -17.11 14.53 13.73
C GLU A 214 -16.13 14.89 12.62
N ILE A 215 -15.71 13.93 11.80
CA ILE A 215 -14.79 14.15 10.69
C ILE A 215 -15.43 15.05 9.62
N ARG A 216 -16.69 14.80 9.25
CA ARG A 216 -17.42 15.67 8.33
C ARG A 216 -17.45 17.11 8.82
N LYS A 217 -17.79 17.32 10.10
CA LYS A 217 -17.84 18.64 10.72
C LYS A 217 -16.46 19.28 10.79
N ARG A 218 -15.44 18.53 11.21
CA ARG A 218 -14.04 18.99 11.37
C ARG A 218 -13.48 19.55 10.07
N PHE A 219 -13.75 18.90 8.94
CA PHE A 219 -13.22 19.29 7.64
C PHE A 219 -14.22 20.04 6.75
N GLY A 220 -15.43 20.35 7.25
CA GLY A 220 -16.46 21.06 6.49
C GLY A 220 -16.92 20.32 5.23
N LEU A 221 -17.00 18.99 5.29
CA LEU A 221 -17.31 18.15 4.13
C LEU A 221 -18.82 18.09 3.85
N GLY A 222 -19.16 17.89 2.58
CA GLY A 222 -20.49 17.43 2.19
C GLY A 222 -20.77 16.01 2.68
N PRO A 223 -21.98 15.47 2.43
CA PRO A 223 -22.26 14.05 2.62
C PRO A 223 -21.25 13.19 1.83
N PHE A 224 -20.87 12.04 2.39
CA PHE A 224 -19.95 11.13 1.72
C PHE A 224 -20.21 9.67 2.03
N THR A 225 -19.82 8.82 1.09
CA THR A 225 -19.65 7.37 1.25
C THR A 225 -18.31 7.00 0.61
N GLY A 226 -17.47 6.25 1.33
CA GLY A 226 -16.16 5.85 0.84
C GLY A 226 -15.33 5.04 1.84
N GLN A 227 -14.03 5.32 1.90
CA GLN A 227 -13.08 4.54 2.69
C GLN A 227 -12.14 5.43 3.50
N LEU A 228 -11.87 5.02 4.73
CA LEU A 228 -10.87 5.62 5.60
C LEU A 228 -9.64 4.72 5.66
N PHE A 229 -8.51 5.20 5.15
CA PHE A 229 -7.21 4.58 5.39
C PHE A 229 -6.63 5.09 6.69
N ILE A 230 -6.08 4.18 7.50
CA ILE A 230 -5.48 4.45 8.79
C ILE A 230 -4.08 3.86 8.81
N HIS A 231 -3.08 4.68 9.11
CA HIS A 231 -1.71 4.25 9.39
C HIS A 231 -1.31 4.66 10.81
N ALA A 232 -1.02 3.69 11.68
CA ALA A 232 -0.44 3.92 12.99
C ALA A 232 1.09 4.03 12.92
N ILE A 233 1.61 5.26 12.95
CA ILE A 233 3.04 5.56 13.00
C ILE A 233 3.53 5.41 14.45
N GLY A 234 4.69 4.79 14.63
CA GLY A 234 5.28 4.51 15.95
C GLY A 234 4.84 3.18 16.56
N ALA A 235 4.17 2.32 15.79
CA ALA A 235 3.67 1.01 16.23
C ALA A 235 4.79 0.10 16.77
N ALA A 236 4.48 -0.67 17.81
CA ALA A 236 5.39 -1.66 18.41
C ALA A 236 4.70 -3.01 18.61
N GLY A 237 5.45 -4.10 18.49
CA GLY A 237 4.92 -5.46 18.63
C GLY A 237 4.24 -5.97 17.37
N HIS A 238 3.11 -5.39 16.96
CA HIS A 238 2.31 -5.84 15.81
C HIS A 238 2.02 -4.73 14.79
N ASP A 239 1.89 -5.10 13.51
CA ASP A 239 1.61 -4.22 12.37
C ASP A 239 0.12 -4.23 11.95
N VAL A 240 -0.77 -4.62 12.86
CA VAL A 240 -2.20 -4.78 12.57
C VAL A 240 -3.01 -3.66 13.22
N VAL A 241 -3.70 -2.84 12.43
CA VAL A 241 -4.72 -1.94 12.98
C VAL A 241 -6.03 -2.71 13.08
N LYS A 242 -6.38 -3.17 14.29
CA LYS A 242 -7.65 -3.86 14.57
C LYS A 242 -8.71 -2.83 14.91
N TYR A 243 -9.92 -2.99 14.40
CA TYR A 243 -11.01 -2.09 14.75
C TYR A 243 -12.38 -2.79 14.74
N ALA A 244 -13.27 -2.25 15.56
CA ALA A 244 -14.71 -2.40 15.47
C ALA A 244 -15.25 -1.25 14.60
N LEU A 245 -16.08 -1.59 13.61
CA LEU A 245 -16.84 -0.59 12.84
C LEU A 245 -18.28 -0.65 13.28
N ASP A 246 -18.76 0.44 13.88
CA ASP A 246 -20.16 0.65 14.17
C ASP A 246 -20.80 1.41 12.99
N THR A 247 -21.94 0.92 12.51
CA THR A 247 -22.81 1.66 11.58
C THR A 247 -24.06 2.06 12.34
N TYR A 248 -24.48 3.32 12.29
CA TYR A 248 -25.68 3.79 12.99
C TYR A 248 -26.39 4.86 12.17
N GLY A 249 -27.54 5.34 12.63
CA GLY A 249 -28.29 6.36 11.90
C GLY A 249 -29.18 7.22 12.79
N ASP A 250 -29.82 8.20 12.17
CA ASP A 250 -30.75 9.12 12.83
C ASP A 250 -32.11 8.47 13.13
N ASP A 251 -32.50 7.45 12.37
CA ASP A 251 -33.76 6.70 12.54
C ASP A 251 -33.57 5.55 13.55
N GLU A 252 -34.52 5.42 14.49
CA GLU A 252 -34.58 4.32 15.47
C GLU A 252 -34.64 2.93 14.82
N ALA A 253 -35.09 2.83 13.56
CA ALA A 253 -35.06 1.60 12.78
C ALA A 253 -33.67 1.26 12.21
N THR A 254 -32.69 2.17 12.29
CA THR A 254 -31.32 1.93 11.85
C THR A 254 -30.58 1.13 12.90
N LEU A 255 -30.47 -0.18 12.68
CA LEU A 255 -29.76 -1.08 13.58
C LEU A 255 -28.27 -0.82 13.53
N SER A 256 -27.64 -0.84 14.71
CA SER A 256 -26.19 -0.83 14.83
C SER A 256 -25.61 -2.23 14.77
N CYS A 257 -24.63 -2.42 13.90
CA CYS A 257 -23.84 -3.62 13.79
C CYS A 257 -22.37 -3.28 13.95
N THR A 258 -21.71 -3.95 14.89
CA THR A 258 -20.28 -3.83 15.12
C THR A 258 -19.56 -4.96 14.38
N HIS A 259 -18.74 -4.61 13.39
CA HIS A 259 -17.93 -5.57 12.66
C HIS A 259 -16.47 -5.52 13.13
N ASP A 260 -15.91 -6.66 13.59
CA ASP A 260 -14.47 -6.81 13.84
C ASP A 260 -13.74 -7.07 12.52
N ALA A 261 -13.06 -6.04 12.02
CA ALA A 261 -12.28 -6.15 10.79
C ALA A 261 -10.79 -6.23 11.12
N ASN A 262 -10.19 -7.38 10.79
CA ASN A 262 -8.76 -7.46 10.58
C ASN A 262 -8.44 -7.00 9.14
N ALA A 263 -7.29 -6.37 8.92
CA ALA A 263 -6.79 -6.05 7.59
C ALA A 263 -6.44 -7.36 6.86
N TRP A 264 -7.40 -8.00 6.21
CA TRP A 264 -7.12 -9.14 5.35
C TRP A 264 -7.02 -8.63 3.93
N PRO A 265 -5.91 -8.87 3.25
CA PRO A 265 -5.87 -8.59 1.86
C PRO A 265 -6.66 -9.67 1.14
N SER A 266 -7.93 -9.36 0.88
CA SER A 266 -8.77 -10.10 -0.01
C SER A 266 -8.93 -9.26 -1.27
N ASP A 267 -8.87 -9.90 -2.44
CA ASP A 267 -9.04 -9.25 -3.73
C ASP A 267 -10.38 -8.50 -3.88
N LEU A 268 -11.33 -8.67 -2.95
CA LEU A 268 -12.75 -8.37 -3.15
C LEU A 268 -13.47 -7.77 -1.91
N TYR A 269 -12.75 -7.12 -0.98
CA TYR A 269 -13.18 -6.67 0.37
C TYR A 269 -13.13 -7.79 1.43
N ALA A 270 -12.03 -7.86 2.20
CA ALA A 270 -11.85 -8.59 3.47
C ALA A 270 -12.50 -10.00 3.66
N GLY A 271 -12.83 -10.76 2.61
CA GLY A 271 -13.42 -12.10 2.70
C GLY A 271 -14.77 -12.29 1.99
N LEU A 272 -15.34 -11.26 1.37
CA LEU A 272 -16.53 -11.38 0.53
C LEU A 272 -16.08 -11.58 -0.93
N PRO A 273 -16.36 -12.71 -1.61
CA PRO A 273 -16.00 -12.85 -3.01
C PRO A 273 -16.76 -11.81 -3.84
N ALA A 274 -16.09 -11.13 -4.78
CA ALA A 274 -16.78 -10.27 -5.73
C ALA A 274 -17.67 -11.14 -6.60
N PRO A 275 -18.90 -10.67 -6.86
CA PRO A 275 -19.78 -11.37 -7.77
C PRO A 275 -19.16 -11.39 -9.17
N ARG A 276 -19.36 -12.50 -9.89
CA ARG A 276 -19.28 -12.49 -11.36
C ARG A 276 -20.29 -11.51 -11.95
N ALA A 277 -20.17 -11.23 -13.25
CA ALA A 277 -21.05 -10.28 -13.94
C ALA A 277 -22.55 -10.58 -13.79
N ASP A 278 -22.91 -11.82 -13.50
CA ASP A 278 -24.27 -12.34 -13.29
C ASP A 278 -24.63 -12.65 -11.83
N GLU A 279 -23.72 -12.40 -10.89
CA GLU A 279 -23.94 -12.67 -9.47
C GLU A 279 -24.26 -11.37 -8.70
N ARG A 280 -24.94 -11.51 -7.56
CA ARG A 280 -25.17 -10.40 -6.63
C ARG A 280 -24.70 -10.82 -5.25
N VAL A 281 -23.72 -10.10 -4.73
CA VAL A 281 -23.20 -10.31 -3.39
C VAL A 281 -23.80 -9.25 -2.48
N ILE A 282 -24.51 -9.70 -1.45
CA ILE A 282 -25.21 -8.84 -0.50
C ILE A 282 -24.48 -8.97 0.81
N LEU A 283 -23.73 -7.93 1.18
CA LEU A 283 -23.23 -7.78 2.54
C LEU A 283 -24.38 -7.24 3.38
N TRP A 284 -24.88 -8.06 4.29
CA TRP A 284 -25.80 -7.59 5.32
C TRP A 284 -24.93 -7.01 6.44
N LEU A 285 -25.00 -5.68 6.57
CA LEU A 285 -24.44 -4.95 7.70
C LEU A 285 -25.50 -4.86 8.77
#